data_AF-A0A957JLV1-F1
#
_entry.id   AF-A0A957JLV1-F1
#
_cell.length_a   1.000
_cell.length_b   1.000
_cell.length_c   1.000
_cell.angle_alpha   90.00
_cell.angle_beta   90.00
_cell.angle_gamma   90.00
#
_symmetry.space_group_name_H-M   'P 1'
#
loop_
_entity.id
_entity.type
_entity.pdbx_description
1 polymer ?
#
loop_
_entity_poly.entity_id
_entity_poly.type
_entity_poly.pdbx_seq_one_letter_code
_entity_poly.pdbx_strand_id
1 'polypeptide(L)'
;MLTKTAYLAYVQCTKAFWLDAHQPELAAPPDPATQRRLQAGGEIDRLARAQFPGGVGIAYRPHPTDMVPLTQQALAEGATTLFQATFAPDDLLVKVDVLTQTAVGWHLIEVKSTTSVKDEHLPDLAFQLYAVEQAGLPVAQASIMHLNKECCYPDLDNLFTLTDCTEAARALLPQVAEHVVVMRRQTAVSTPPPTSIGRHCTQPYDCAFYNHCWHGVDGLTIHDIPRLHASKTVQLQAAGVLYLADIAPNFPLTATQRHFVNFIVQEEIAIDRAAIQAELARLEYPLFFFDFETIDYPVPRFPGCRPYQQVPFQYSCHVLEENGRLSHHDFLHTDSDDPRPALVEALLQHIGERGHVVAYHIPF
;
A
#
# COMPACT_ATOMS: atom_id res chain seq x y z
N MET A 1 5.62 -20.87 14.70
CA MET A 1 5.29 -19.64 15.44
C MET A 1 4.47 -18.74 14.55
N LEU A 2 3.49 -18.03 15.10
CA LEU A 2 2.69 -17.06 14.36
C LEU A 2 3.36 -15.70 14.42
N THR A 3 3.76 -15.18 13.26
CA THR A 3 4.40 -13.86 13.14
C THR A 3 3.37 -12.79 12.81
N LYS A 4 3.75 -11.52 13.00
CA LYS A 4 3.02 -10.35 12.50
C LYS A 4 2.65 -10.49 11.02
N THR A 5 3.60 -10.86 10.17
CA THR A 5 3.35 -11.06 8.72
C THR A 5 2.32 -12.16 8.48
N ALA A 6 2.39 -13.27 9.21
CA ALA A 6 1.44 -14.36 9.09
C ALA A 6 0.03 -13.95 9.55
N TYR A 7 -0.07 -13.15 10.62
CA TYR A 7 -1.35 -12.60 11.09
C TYR A 7 -2.00 -11.66 10.06
N LEU A 8 -1.21 -10.76 9.46
CA LEU A 8 -1.73 -9.87 8.42
C LEU A 8 -2.16 -10.63 7.16
N ALA A 9 -1.41 -11.66 6.75
CA ALA A 9 -1.82 -12.56 5.68
C ALA A 9 -3.15 -13.25 6.00
N TYR A 10 -3.35 -13.70 7.24
CA TYR A 10 -4.60 -14.32 7.69
C TYR A 10 -5.78 -13.35 7.65
N VAL A 11 -5.60 -12.13 8.18
CA VAL A 11 -6.63 -11.09 8.20
C VAL A 11 -7.06 -10.71 6.78
N GLN A 12 -6.12 -10.64 5.84
CA GLN A 12 -6.43 -10.37 4.43
C GLN A 12 -7.08 -11.57 3.75
N CYS A 13 -6.51 -12.77 3.89
CA CYS A 13 -6.99 -13.98 3.25
C CYS A 13 -6.53 -15.23 4.00
N THR A 14 -7.47 -15.92 4.63
CA THR A 14 -7.19 -17.18 5.33
C THR A 14 -6.55 -18.23 4.43
N LYS A 15 -6.88 -18.27 3.12
CA LYS A 15 -6.24 -19.18 2.16
C LYS A 15 -4.79 -18.80 1.89
N ALA A 16 -4.47 -17.51 1.78
CA ALA A 16 -3.09 -17.04 1.61
C ALA A 16 -2.22 -17.42 2.82
N PHE A 17 -2.74 -17.24 4.04
CA PHE A 17 -2.06 -17.70 5.25
C PHE A 17 -1.79 -19.22 5.24
N TRP A 18 -2.77 -20.02 4.81
CA TRP A 18 -2.58 -21.47 4.70
C TRP A 18 -1.52 -21.83 3.66
N LEU A 19 -1.56 -21.19 2.48
CA LEU A 19 -0.61 -21.42 1.39
C LEU A 19 0.81 -21.04 1.79
N ASP A 20 1.00 -19.92 2.50
CA ASP A 20 2.32 -19.54 3.01
C ASP A 20 2.93 -20.59 3.94
N ALA A 21 2.09 -21.24 4.76
CA ALA A 21 2.53 -22.27 5.69
C ALA A 21 2.81 -23.64 5.02
N HIS A 22 2.13 -23.99 3.93
CA HIS A 22 2.16 -25.35 3.36
C HIS A 22 2.73 -25.44 1.94
N GLN A 23 2.61 -24.37 1.16
CA GLN A 23 2.98 -24.30 -0.26
C GLN A 23 3.59 -22.92 -0.61
N PRO A 24 4.62 -22.46 0.12
CA PRO A 24 5.23 -21.14 -0.09
C PRO A 24 5.85 -20.97 -1.48
N GLU A 25 6.19 -22.06 -2.17
CA GLU A 25 6.69 -22.04 -3.55
C GLU A 25 5.68 -21.50 -4.58
N LEU A 26 4.40 -21.42 -4.22
CA LEU A 26 3.35 -20.83 -5.06
C LEU A 26 3.30 -19.31 -4.97
N ALA A 27 4.03 -18.70 -4.02
CA ALA A 27 4.10 -17.26 -3.87
C ALA A 27 4.91 -16.64 -5.01
N ALA A 28 4.37 -15.58 -5.62
CA ALA A 28 5.10 -14.76 -6.56
C ALA A 28 6.24 -14.02 -5.85
N PRO A 29 7.42 -13.87 -6.48
CA PRO A 29 8.50 -13.07 -5.93
C PRO A 29 8.09 -11.59 -5.88
N PRO A 30 8.59 -10.81 -4.89
CA PRO A 30 8.31 -9.39 -4.82
C PRO A 30 8.86 -8.65 -6.04
N ASP A 31 7.98 -7.87 -6.67
CA ASP A 31 8.30 -7.06 -7.85
C ASP A 31 9.25 -5.87 -7.51
N PRO A 32 9.84 -5.20 -8.52
CA PRO A 32 10.74 -4.08 -8.28
C PRO A 32 10.12 -2.92 -7.48
N ALA A 33 8.80 -2.71 -7.59
CA ALA A 33 8.09 -1.70 -6.80
C ALA A 33 8.04 -2.09 -5.31
N THR A 34 7.76 -3.34 -4.99
CA THR A 34 7.80 -3.89 -3.63
C THR A 34 9.21 -3.79 -3.04
N GLN A 35 10.24 -4.13 -3.82
CA GLN A 35 11.62 -4.00 -3.37
C GLN A 35 12.00 -2.54 -3.03
N ARG A 36 11.57 -1.58 -3.86
CA ARG A 36 11.75 -0.14 -3.57
C ARG A 36 11.05 0.28 -2.28
N ARG A 37 9.81 -0.18 -2.04
CA ARG A 37 9.09 0.09 -0.78
C ARG A 37 9.83 -0.46 0.44
N LEU A 38 10.39 -1.68 0.33
CA LEU A 38 11.16 -2.30 1.42
C LEU A 38 12.44 -1.51 1.73
N GLN A 39 13.16 -1.05 0.70
CA GLN A 39 14.35 -0.20 0.88
C GLN A 39 14.02 1.13 1.56
N ALA A 40 12.95 1.79 1.10
CA ALA A 40 12.48 3.03 1.71
C ALA A 40 12.05 2.83 3.18
N GLY A 41 11.46 1.68 3.51
CA GLY A 41 11.12 1.31 4.88
C GLY A 41 12.33 1.30 5.83
N GLY A 42 13.49 0.85 5.36
CA GLY A 42 14.73 0.87 6.17
C GLY A 42 15.26 2.28 6.45
N GLU A 43 15.15 3.20 5.49
CA GLU A 43 15.49 4.61 5.71
C GLU A 43 14.54 5.26 6.73
N ILE A 44 13.24 4.99 6.60
CA ILE A 44 12.19 5.50 7.49
C ILE A 44 12.39 5.00 8.92
N ASP A 45 12.62 3.70 9.10
CA ASP A 45 12.88 3.12 10.41
C ASP A 45 14.15 3.72 11.06
N ARG A 46 15.23 3.92 10.30
CA ARG A 46 16.44 4.60 10.81
C ARG A 46 16.14 6.03 11.29
N LEU A 47 15.38 6.81 10.52
CA LEU A 47 15.01 8.18 10.88
C LEU A 47 14.04 8.23 12.06
N ALA A 48 13.11 7.27 12.15
CA ALA A 48 12.19 7.14 13.29
C ALA A 48 12.94 6.87 14.59
N ARG A 49 13.94 5.97 14.56
CA ARG A 49 14.79 5.69 15.73
C ARG A 49 15.58 6.92 16.20
N ALA A 50 15.99 7.80 15.28
CA ALA A 50 16.69 9.03 15.62
C ALA A 50 15.85 10.01 16.46
N GLN A 51 14.51 9.86 16.48
CA GLN A 51 13.60 10.62 17.35
C GLN A 51 13.68 10.21 18.83
N PHE A 52 14.36 9.09 19.14
CA PHE A 52 14.49 8.56 20.50
C PHE A 52 15.97 8.45 20.90
N PRO A 53 16.63 9.58 21.21
CA PRO A 53 18.04 9.58 21.59
C PRO A 53 18.27 8.71 22.83
N GLY A 54 19.33 7.89 22.78
CA GLY A 54 19.66 6.94 23.85
C GLY A 54 18.93 5.60 23.79
N GLY A 55 18.07 5.37 22.78
CA GLY A 55 17.44 4.06 22.57
C GLY A 55 18.44 2.94 22.24
N VAL A 56 18.18 1.76 22.77
CA VAL A 56 19.03 0.57 22.61
C VAL A 56 18.48 -0.30 21.49
N GLY A 57 19.27 -0.49 20.43
CA GLY A 57 18.91 -1.38 19.33
C GLY A 57 19.16 -2.85 19.65
N ILE A 58 18.16 -3.70 19.49
CA ILE A 58 18.36 -5.16 19.57
C ILE A 58 19.07 -5.64 18.31
N ALA A 59 20.25 -6.23 18.50
CA ALA A 59 21.07 -6.69 17.38
C ALA A 59 20.35 -7.80 16.59
N TYR A 60 20.34 -7.65 15.26
CA TYR A 60 19.74 -8.63 14.36
C TYR A 60 20.39 -10.02 14.51
N ARG A 61 19.55 -11.06 14.42
CA ARG A 61 19.95 -12.46 14.36
C ARG A 61 19.17 -13.16 13.23
N PRO A 62 19.79 -14.12 12.51
CA PRO A 62 19.12 -14.86 11.45
C PRO A 62 17.85 -15.60 11.92
N HIS A 63 17.88 -16.14 13.14
CA HIS A 63 16.70 -16.70 13.80
C HIS A 63 16.11 -15.64 14.73
N PRO A 64 14.91 -15.11 14.45
CA PRO A 64 14.35 -14.02 15.25
C PRO A 64 14.16 -14.34 16.73
N THR A 65 13.96 -15.62 17.09
CA THR A 65 13.89 -16.07 18.48
C THR A 65 15.15 -15.77 19.27
N ASP A 66 16.31 -15.71 18.62
CA ASP A 66 17.60 -15.41 19.25
C ASP A 66 17.71 -13.93 19.68
N MET A 67 16.78 -13.07 19.23
CA MET A 67 16.68 -11.68 19.66
C MET A 67 15.89 -11.51 20.96
N VAL A 68 15.13 -12.52 21.39
CA VAL A 68 14.34 -12.48 22.64
C VAL A 68 15.25 -12.36 23.86
N PRO A 69 16.31 -13.16 24.04
CA PRO A 69 17.23 -13.01 25.18
C PRO A 69 17.93 -11.65 25.19
N LEU A 70 18.27 -11.10 24.01
CA LEU A 70 18.87 -9.77 23.89
C LEU A 70 17.91 -8.67 24.37
N THR A 71 16.63 -8.80 24.06
CA THR A 71 15.57 -7.89 24.53
C THR A 71 15.43 -7.97 26.04
N GLN A 72 15.40 -9.18 26.60
CA GLN A 72 15.33 -9.41 28.06
C GLN A 72 16.54 -8.85 28.79
N GLN A 73 17.75 -9.04 28.24
CA GLN A 73 18.98 -8.49 28.79
C GLN A 73 18.94 -6.96 28.82
N ALA A 74 18.57 -6.31 27.71
CA ALA A 74 18.51 -4.85 27.65
C ALA A 74 17.48 -4.27 28.64
N LEU A 75 16.33 -4.94 28.80
CA LEU A 75 15.35 -4.59 29.83
C LEU A 75 15.92 -4.73 31.25
N ALA A 76 16.64 -5.82 31.53
CA ALA A 76 17.27 -6.06 32.83
C ALA A 76 18.39 -5.06 33.15
N GLU A 77 19.08 -4.55 32.12
CA GLU A 77 20.09 -3.50 32.23
C GLU A 77 19.48 -2.09 32.37
N GLY A 78 18.16 -1.96 32.36
CA GLY A 78 17.44 -0.72 32.60
C GLY A 78 17.22 0.14 31.35
N ALA A 79 17.28 -0.43 30.15
CA ALA A 79 16.94 0.29 28.92
C ALA A 79 15.50 0.81 28.98
N THR A 80 15.34 2.12 28.80
CA THR A 80 14.02 2.78 28.80
C THR A 80 13.43 2.92 27.42
N THR A 81 14.25 2.82 26.36
CA THR A 81 13.80 2.79 24.97
C THR A 81 14.56 1.70 24.23
N LEU A 82 13.83 0.88 23.48
CA LEU A 82 14.34 -0.26 22.73
C LEU A 82 13.88 -0.16 21.28
N PHE A 83 14.78 -0.47 20.35
CA PHE A 83 14.43 -0.62 18.94
C PHE A 83 14.46 -2.08 18.53
N GLN A 84 13.45 -2.51 17.78
CA GLN A 84 13.30 -3.89 17.32
C GLN A 84 13.23 -4.89 18.50
N ALA A 85 12.63 -4.46 19.62
CA ALA A 85 12.39 -5.30 20.79
C ALA A 85 11.57 -6.53 20.37
N THR A 86 12.07 -7.72 20.66
CA THR A 86 11.51 -8.98 20.16
C THR A 86 10.93 -9.81 21.30
N PHE A 87 9.69 -10.26 21.13
CA PHE A 87 8.96 -11.06 22.10
C PHE A 87 8.39 -12.32 21.43
N ALA A 88 8.39 -13.43 22.16
CA ALA A 88 7.86 -14.70 21.67
C ALA A 88 7.03 -15.49 22.71
N PRO A 89 5.88 -14.97 23.17
CA PRO A 89 5.01 -15.67 24.12
C PRO A 89 4.11 -16.68 23.42
N ASP A 90 3.92 -17.85 24.04
CA ASP A 90 2.96 -18.89 23.62
C ASP A 90 2.88 -19.03 22.09
N ASP A 91 3.97 -19.41 21.42
CA ASP A 91 4.07 -19.58 19.96
C ASP A 91 3.91 -18.35 19.05
N LEU A 92 3.67 -17.16 19.60
CA LEU A 92 3.68 -15.90 18.84
C LEU A 92 5.11 -15.39 18.67
N LEU A 93 5.34 -14.54 17.67
CA LEU A 93 6.58 -13.80 17.50
C LEU A 93 6.30 -12.39 16.98
N VAL A 94 6.72 -11.40 17.75
CA VAL A 94 6.60 -9.98 17.37
C VAL A 94 7.93 -9.26 17.57
N LYS A 95 8.18 -8.29 16.69
CA LYS A 95 9.33 -7.40 16.72
C LYS A 95 8.79 -5.99 16.63
N VAL A 96 8.83 -5.28 17.74
CA VAL A 96 8.29 -3.93 17.91
C VAL A 96 9.29 -2.92 17.40
N ASP A 97 8.88 -1.99 16.53
CA ASP A 97 9.78 -1.02 15.93
C ASP A 97 10.43 -0.12 16.99
N VAL A 98 9.61 0.53 17.81
CA VAL A 98 10.06 1.30 18.98
C VAL A 98 9.20 0.95 20.20
N LEU A 99 9.86 0.59 21.29
CA LEU A 99 9.24 0.34 22.58
C LEU A 99 9.87 1.26 23.62
N THR A 100 9.11 2.19 24.18
CA THR A 100 9.66 3.21 25.11
C THR A 100 8.86 3.30 26.39
N GLN A 101 9.54 3.53 27.51
CA GLN A 101 8.93 3.61 28.83
C GLN A 101 8.23 4.96 29.02
N THR A 102 7.06 4.94 29.65
CA THR A 102 6.30 6.11 30.10
C THR A 102 6.17 6.10 31.62
N ALA A 103 5.55 7.12 32.20
CA ALA A 103 5.29 7.17 33.65
C ALA A 103 4.37 6.04 34.16
N VAL A 104 3.54 5.44 33.29
CA VAL A 104 2.45 4.51 33.69
C VAL A 104 2.54 3.14 33.00
N GLY A 105 3.58 2.89 32.21
CA GLY A 105 3.78 1.64 31.48
C GLY A 105 4.58 1.84 30.20
N TRP A 106 4.54 0.87 29.29
CA TRP A 106 5.26 0.96 28.02
C TRP A 106 4.43 1.60 26.91
N HIS A 107 5.08 2.31 26.01
CA HIS A 107 4.53 2.84 24.78
C HIS A 107 5.09 2.03 23.61
N LEU A 108 4.19 1.29 22.96
CA LEU A 108 4.47 0.51 21.76
C LEU A 108 4.21 1.38 20.53
N ILE A 109 5.20 1.54 19.67
CA ILE A 109 5.11 2.39 18.46
C ILE A 109 5.45 1.54 17.24
N GLU A 110 4.51 1.47 16.30
CA GLU A 110 4.70 0.89 14.97
C GLU A 110 4.99 2.00 13.96
N VAL A 111 6.06 1.87 13.17
CA VAL A 111 6.47 2.88 12.20
C VAL A 111 5.92 2.54 10.82
N LYS A 112 5.23 3.49 10.18
CA LYS A 112 4.64 3.32 8.84
C LYS A 112 5.16 4.38 7.88
N SER A 113 5.65 3.91 6.73
CA SER A 113 5.96 4.77 5.57
C SER A 113 4.67 5.20 4.86
N THR A 114 3.85 5.98 5.53
CA THR A 114 2.59 6.55 5.04
C THR A 114 2.42 7.94 5.63
N THR A 115 1.54 8.78 5.10
CA THR A 115 1.28 10.13 5.63
C THR A 115 0.14 10.21 6.63
N SER A 116 -0.54 9.08 6.88
CA SER A 116 -1.66 8.99 7.80
C SER A 116 -1.86 7.55 8.27
N VAL A 117 -2.52 7.38 9.40
CA VAL A 117 -3.04 6.08 9.81
C VAL A 117 -4.07 5.58 8.79
N LYS A 118 -4.02 4.28 8.49
CA LYS A 118 -5.00 3.58 7.66
C LYS A 118 -5.59 2.40 8.45
N ASP A 119 -6.78 1.97 8.09
CA ASP A 119 -7.50 0.90 8.80
C ASP A 119 -6.68 -0.40 8.82
N GLU A 120 -5.96 -0.72 7.74
CA GLU A 120 -5.10 -1.90 7.65
C GLU A 120 -3.87 -1.87 8.58
N HIS A 121 -3.55 -0.72 9.19
CA HIS A 121 -2.47 -0.65 10.19
C HIS A 121 -2.92 -1.13 11.58
N LEU A 122 -4.21 -1.07 11.90
CA LEU A 122 -4.71 -1.38 13.24
C LEU A 122 -4.59 -2.86 13.62
N PRO A 123 -4.87 -3.84 12.72
CA PRO A 123 -4.65 -5.25 13.02
C PRO A 123 -3.19 -5.58 13.34
N ASP A 124 -2.24 -4.91 12.67
CA ASP A 124 -0.80 -5.05 12.94
C ASP A 124 -0.47 -4.61 14.37
N LEU A 125 -0.85 -3.37 14.70
CA LEU A 125 -0.61 -2.79 16.03
C LEU A 125 -1.29 -3.63 17.13
N ALA A 126 -2.51 -4.10 16.89
CA ALA A 126 -3.27 -4.92 17.83
C ALA A 126 -2.61 -6.28 18.06
N PHE A 127 -2.10 -6.95 17.02
CA PHE A 127 -1.37 -8.21 17.17
C PHE A 127 -0.08 -8.04 17.98
N GLN A 128 0.66 -6.97 17.73
CA GLN A 128 1.85 -6.64 18.52
C GLN A 128 1.53 -6.33 19.97
N LEU A 129 0.52 -5.49 20.22
CA LEU A 129 0.03 -5.19 21.56
C LEU A 129 -0.37 -6.47 22.30
N TYR A 130 -1.17 -7.33 21.66
CA TYR A 130 -1.59 -8.61 22.23
C TYR A 130 -0.39 -9.47 22.63
N ALA A 131 0.56 -9.68 21.72
CA ALA A 131 1.72 -10.50 21.99
C ALA A 131 2.61 -9.88 23.09
N VAL A 132 2.89 -8.58 23.09
CA VAL A 132 3.71 -7.94 24.14
C VAL A 132 3.06 -8.07 25.52
N GLU A 133 1.74 -7.90 25.62
CA GLU A 133 1.02 -8.09 26.89
C GLU A 133 1.01 -9.57 27.32
N GLN A 134 0.90 -10.52 26.39
CA GLN A 134 1.04 -11.96 26.70
C GLN A 134 2.46 -12.32 27.19
N ALA A 135 3.48 -11.55 26.80
CA ALA A 135 4.84 -11.68 27.34
C ALA A 135 4.99 -11.09 28.76
N GLY A 136 3.92 -10.54 29.33
CA GLY A 136 3.89 -9.99 30.69
C GLY A 136 4.32 -8.53 30.79
N LEU A 137 4.48 -7.82 29.67
CA LEU A 137 4.89 -6.42 29.66
C LEU A 137 3.66 -5.50 29.57
N PRO A 138 3.40 -4.64 30.58
CA PRO A 138 2.23 -3.76 30.58
C PRO A 138 2.42 -2.59 29.60
N VAL A 139 1.60 -2.57 28.54
CA VAL A 139 1.60 -1.49 27.55
C VAL A 139 0.54 -0.46 27.95
N ALA A 140 0.95 0.77 28.26
CA ALA A 140 0.03 1.86 28.57
C ALA A 140 -0.51 2.54 27.29
N GLN A 141 0.30 2.60 26.25
CA GLN A 141 -0.01 3.32 25.01
C GLN A 141 0.44 2.54 23.78
N ALA A 142 -0.34 2.57 22.72
CA ALA A 142 0.00 2.01 21.42
C ALA A 142 -0.23 3.07 20.33
N SER A 143 0.76 3.36 19.51
CA SER A 143 0.67 4.43 18.49
C SER A 143 1.26 4.01 17.16
N ILE A 144 0.78 4.67 16.11
CA ILE A 144 1.38 4.60 14.79
C ILE A 144 2.19 5.87 14.57
N MET A 145 3.49 5.71 14.34
CA MET A 145 4.35 6.77 13.84
C MET A 145 4.28 6.78 12.32
N HIS A 146 3.87 7.89 11.72
CA HIS A 146 3.76 8.06 10.28
C HIS A 146 4.39 9.39 9.85
N LEU A 147 4.60 9.57 8.55
CA LEU A 147 5.18 10.79 8.00
C LEU A 147 4.21 11.96 8.15
N ASN A 148 4.75 13.12 8.50
CA ASN A 148 4.03 14.37 8.52
C ASN A 148 3.98 14.97 7.12
N LYS A 149 2.80 14.98 6.49
CA LYS A 149 2.59 15.54 5.14
C LYS A 149 2.94 17.03 5.01
N GLU A 150 3.04 17.77 6.12
CA GLU A 150 3.43 19.18 6.13
C GLU A 150 4.94 19.39 6.34
N CYS A 151 5.71 18.33 6.61
CA CYS A 151 7.17 18.39 6.67
C CYS A 151 7.74 18.80 5.30
N CYS A 152 8.77 19.64 5.29
CA CYS A 152 9.28 20.26 4.07
C CYS A 152 10.81 20.34 4.08
N TYR A 153 11.45 19.68 3.11
CA TYR A 153 12.91 19.70 2.99
C TYR A 153 13.43 21.14 2.73
N PRO A 154 14.56 21.57 3.33
CA PRO A 154 15.56 20.75 4.03
C PRO A 154 15.30 20.49 5.52
N ASP A 155 14.28 21.12 6.11
CA ASP A 155 13.96 20.95 7.52
C ASP A 155 13.12 19.69 7.74
N LEU A 156 13.74 18.67 8.34
CA LEU A 156 13.12 17.37 8.61
C LEU A 156 12.86 17.16 10.12
N ASP A 157 12.96 18.21 10.94
CA ASP A 157 12.78 18.10 12.39
C ASP A 157 11.37 17.61 12.76
N ASN A 158 10.37 17.95 11.94
CA ASN A 158 8.98 17.53 12.10
C ASN A 158 8.55 16.40 11.15
N LEU A 159 9.50 15.58 10.66
CA LEU A 159 9.25 14.52 9.67
C LEU A 159 8.18 13.50 10.09
N PHE A 160 8.05 13.23 11.39
CA PHE A 160 7.14 12.23 11.93
C PHE A 160 6.01 12.85 12.75
N THR A 161 4.85 12.22 12.66
CA THR A 161 3.69 12.43 13.53
C THR A 161 3.39 11.12 14.26
N LEU A 162 3.12 11.21 15.55
CA LEU A 162 2.62 10.10 16.36
C LEU A 162 1.11 10.22 16.51
N THR A 163 0.37 9.22 16.04
CA THR A 163 -1.07 9.11 16.26
C THR A 163 -1.35 8.04 17.29
N ASP A 164 -1.99 8.42 18.40
CA ASP A 164 -2.44 7.47 19.42
C ASP A 164 -3.55 6.59 18.85
N CYS A 165 -3.35 5.28 18.91
CA CYS A 165 -4.28 4.26 18.44
C CYS A 165 -4.60 3.25 19.55
N THR A 166 -4.36 3.61 20.82
CA THR A 166 -4.48 2.69 21.96
C THR A 166 -5.86 2.09 22.08
N GLU A 167 -6.91 2.92 22.10
CA GLU A 167 -8.29 2.44 22.20
C GLU A 167 -8.70 1.58 20.99
N ALA A 168 -8.33 2.01 19.78
CA ALA A 168 -8.63 1.30 18.55
C ALA A 168 -7.93 -0.07 18.49
N ALA A 169 -6.65 -0.15 18.86
CA ALA A 169 -5.91 -1.41 18.93
C ALA A 169 -6.46 -2.33 20.04
N ARG A 170 -6.81 -1.77 21.21
CA ARG A 170 -7.39 -2.52 22.33
C ARG A 170 -8.74 -3.13 21.96
N ALA A 171 -9.57 -2.41 21.21
CA ALA A 171 -10.87 -2.91 20.74
C ALA A 171 -10.74 -4.18 19.86
N LEU A 172 -9.59 -4.38 19.20
CA LEU A 172 -9.32 -5.55 18.36
C LEU A 172 -8.74 -6.74 19.12
N LEU A 173 -8.29 -6.60 20.38
CA LEU A 173 -7.65 -7.70 21.12
C LEU A 173 -8.51 -8.96 21.27
N PRO A 174 -9.83 -8.89 21.53
CA PRO A 174 -10.67 -10.09 21.55
C PRO A 174 -10.67 -10.84 20.21
N GLN A 175 -10.70 -10.09 19.10
CA GLN A 175 -10.63 -10.66 17.75
C GLN A 175 -9.25 -11.25 17.46
N VAL A 176 -8.17 -10.58 17.87
CA VAL A 176 -6.80 -11.11 17.76
C VAL A 176 -6.69 -12.46 18.49
N ALA A 177 -7.19 -12.54 19.72
CA ALA A 177 -7.17 -13.77 20.51
C ALA A 177 -7.95 -14.91 19.83
N GLU A 178 -9.13 -14.63 19.27
CA GLU A 178 -9.90 -15.62 18.50
C GLU A 178 -9.14 -16.07 17.25
N HIS A 179 -8.60 -15.11 16.47
CA HIS A 179 -7.84 -15.39 15.26
C HIS A 179 -6.62 -16.27 15.55
N VAL A 180 -5.85 -16.00 16.62
CA VAL A 180 -4.69 -16.82 17.02
C VAL A 180 -5.10 -18.28 17.23
N VAL A 181 -6.21 -18.54 17.93
CA VAL A 181 -6.71 -19.91 18.13
C VAL A 181 -7.07 -20.58 16.80
N VAL A 182 -7.73 -19.86 15.89
CA VAL A 182 -8.11 -20.38 14.57
C VAL A 182 -6.88 -20.63 13.69
N MET A 183 -5.93 -19.70 13.67
CA MET A 183 -4.68 -19.81 12.92
C MET A 183 -3.89 -21.07 13.32
N ARG A 184 -3.74 -21.33 14.63
CA ARG A 184 -3.07 -22.54 15.15
C ARG A 184 -3.72 -23.83 14.65
N ARG A 185 -5.07 -23.86 14.65
CA ARG A 185 -5.82 -25.02 14.12
C ARG A 185 -5.61 -25.17 12.63
N GLN A 186 -5.68 -24.05 11.90
CA GLN A 186 -5.60 -24.04 10.45
C GLN A 186 -4.22 -24.48 9.93
N THR A 187 -3.13 -24.15 10.64
CA THR A 187 -1.79 -24.65 10.32
C THR A 187 -1.62 -26.16 10.52
N ALA A 188 -2.52 -26.82 11.24
CA ALA A 188 -2.48 -28.27 11.46
C ALA A 188 -3.33 -29.06 10.44
N VAL A 189 -4.13 -28.38 9.61
CA VAL A 189 -5.03 -29.02 8.64
C VAL A 189 -4.36 -29.06 7.27
N SER A 190 -4.40 -30.21 6.59
CA SER A 190 -3.76 -30.43 5.29
C SER A 190 -4.53 -29.91 4.08
N THR A 191 -5.72 -29.34 4.29
CA THR A 191 -6.54 -28.76 3.21
C THR A 191 -6.71 -27.26 3.38
N PRO A 192 -6.61 -26.48 2.29
CA PRO A 192 -6.81 -25.04 2.35
C PRO A 192 -8.25 -24.69 2.73
N PRO A 193 -8.48 -23.56 3.42
CA PRO A 193 -9.83 -23.05 3.64
C PRO A 193 -10.50 -22.69 2.30
N PRO A 194 -11.84 -22.82 2.19
CA PRO A 194 -12.58 -22.59 0.96
C PRO A 194 -12.81 -21.09 0.67
N THR A 195 -11.73 -20.31 0.63
CA THR A 195 -11.78 -18.89 0.30
C THR A 195 -11.73 -18.72 -1.21
N SER A 196 -12.80 -18.18 -1.78
CA SER A 196 -12.89 -17.84 -3.22
C SER A 196 -12.03 -16.61 -3.54
N ILE A 197 -11.68 -16.42 -4.81
CA ILE A 197 -11.03 -15.18 -5.26
C ILE A 197 -11.91 -13.95 -5.03
N GLY A 198 -11.30 -12.77 -4.96
CA GLY A 198 -12.02 -11.51 -4.91
C GLY A 198 -11.13 -10.31 -4.59
N ARG A 199 -11.74 -9.22 -4.13
CA ARG A 199 -11.02 -7.95 -3.87
C ARG A 199 -9.87 -8.09 -2.87
N HIS A 200 -9.96 -9.01 -1.92
CA HIS A 200 -8.88 -9.27 -0.97
C HIS A 200 -7.60 -9.82 -1.63
N CYS A 201 -7.65 -10.23 -2.90
CA CYS A 201 -6.48 -10.63 -3.65
C CYS A 201 -5.56 -9.44 -4.04
N THR A 202 -6.09 -8.21 -4.05
CA THR A 202 -5.34 -6.98 -4.39
C THR A 202 -5.54 -5.84 -3.37
N GLN A 203 -6.37 -6.06 -2.34
CA GLN A 203 -6.64 -5.09 -1.29
C GLN A 203 -6.51 -5.72 0.10
N PRO A 204 -5.89 -5.03 1.09
CA PRO A 204 -5.21 -3.73 0.97
C PRO A 204 -3.86 -3.80 0.23
N TYR A 205 -3.31 -5.01 0.05
CA TYR A 205 -2.06 -5.27 -0.65
C TYR A 205 -2.24 -6.37 -1.69
N ASP A 206 -1.36 -6.40 -2.69
CA ASP A 206 -1.31 -7.50 -3.64
C ASP A 206 -0.92 -8.81 -2.94
N CYS A 207 -1.77 -9.83 -3.09
CA CYS A 207 -1.55 -11.14 -2.52
C CYS A 207 -0.45 -11.87 -3.30
N ALA A 208 0.55 -12.39 -2.60
CA ALA A 208 1.63 -13.17 -3.23
C ALA A 208 1.12 -14.41 -3.98
N PHE A 209 -0.05 -14.94 -3.63
CA PHE A 209 -0.68 -16.10 -4.27
C PHE A 209 -1.71 -15.73 -5.34
N TYR A 210 -1.76 -14.46 -5.78
CA TYR A 210 -2.70 -14.01 -6.81
C TYR A 210 -2.65 -14.91 -8.05
N ASN A 211 -1.46 -15.12 -8.63
CA ASN A 211 -1.29 -15.91 -9.84
C ASN A 211 -1.74 -17.37 -9.67
N HIS A 212 -1.56 -17.95 -8.48
CA HIS A 212 -2.04 -19.31 -8.19
C HIS A 212 -3.56 -19.36 -8.11
N CYS A 213 -4.18 -18.45 -7.34
CA CYS A 213 -5.63 -18.45 -7.12
C CYS A 213 -6.43 -18.03 -8.35
N TRP A 214 -5.87 -17.15 -9.19
CA TRP A 214 -6.50 -16.66 -10.43
C TRP A 214 -6.11 -17.48 -11.67
N HIS A 215 -5.41 -18.60 -11.50
CA HIS A 215 -5.05 -19.47 -12.61
C HIS A 215 -6.31 -19.99 -13.34
N GLY A 216 -6.37 -19.77 -14.66
CA GLY A 216 -7.51 -20.19 -15.50
C GLY A 216 -8.74 -19.27 -15.41
N VAL A 217 -8.60 -18.08 -14.80
CA VAL A 217 -9.63 -17.03 -14.87
C VAL A 217 -9.30 -16.12 -16.05
N ASP A 218 -10.01 -16.33 -17.15
CA ASP A 218 -9.80 -15.59 -18.40
C ASP A 218 -10.92 -14.56 -18.60
N GLY A 219 -10.55 -13.30 -18.88
CA GLY A 219 -11.49 -12.21 -19.13
C GLY A 219 -12.00 -11.49 -17.87
N LEU A 220 -13.01 -10.65 -18.04
CA LEU A 220 -13.54 -9.79 -16.98
C LEU A 220 -14.55 -10.51 -16.09
N THR A 221 -14.41 -10.29 -14.79
CA THR A 221 -15.19 -10.91 -13.72
C THR A 221 -16.11 -9.90 -13.05
N ILE A 222 -16.98 -10.38 -12.15
CA ILE A 222 -17.80 -9.54 -11.29
C ILE A 222 -16.98 -8.53 -10.45
N HIS A 223 -15.68 -8.78 -10.24
CA HIS A 223 -14.80 -7.89 -9.47
C HIS A 223 -14.37 -6.65 -10.27
N ASP A 224 -14.51 -6.69 -11.59
CA ASP A 224 -14.19 -5.60 -12.52
C ASP A 224 -15.34 -4.60 -12.70
N ILE A 225 -16.53 -4.91 -12.16
CA ILE A 225 -17.68 -4.00 -12.23
C ILE A 225 -17.40 -2.73 -11.41
N PRO A 226 -17.37 -1.54 -12.04
CA PRO A 226 -17.05 -0.30 -11.36
C PRO A 226 -17.98 -0.03 -10.18
N ARG A 227 -17.39 0.26 -9.01
CA ARG A 227 -18.10 0.63 -7.78
C ARG A 227 -19.19 -0.40 -7.37
N LEU A 228 -19.00 -1.68 -7.70
CA LEU A 228 -19.89 -2.73 -7.21
C LEU A 228 -19.77 -2.84 -5.68
N HIS A 229 -20.90 -2.82 -4.98
CA HIS A 229 -20.92 -2.95 -3.53
C HIS A 229 -20.59 -4.39 -3.08
N ALA A 230 -19.92 -4.55 -1.94
CA ALA A 230 -19.50 -5.85 -1.42
C ALA A 230 -20.67 -6.84 -1.29
N SER A 231 -21.83 -6.37 -0.80
CA SER A 231 -23.02 -7.22 -0.65
C SER A 231 -23.51 -7.85 -1.96
N LYS A 232 -23.44 -7.12 -3.09
CA LYS A 232 -23.81 -7.65 -4.41
C LYS A 232 -22.77 -8.66 -4.92
N THR A 233 -21.50 -8.42 -4.62
CA THR A 233 -20.41 -9.36 -4.94
C THR A 233 -20.64 -10.70 -4.24
N VAL A 234 -20.95 -10.67 -2.94
CA VAL A 234 -21.27 -11.87 -2.15
C VAL A 234 -22.50 -12.60 -2.72
N GLN A 235 -23.55 -11.87 -3.12
CA GLN A 235 -24.73 -12.48 -3.75
C GLN A 235 -24.41 -13.20 -5.06
N LEU A 236 -23.60 -12.58 -5.93
CA LEU A 236 -23.18 -13.20 -7.20
C LEU A 236 -22.30 -14.44 -6.95
N GLN A 237 -21.34 -14.35 -6.03
CA GLN A 237 -20.49 -15.48 -5.65
C GLN A 237 -21.30 -16.64 -5.06
N ALA A 238 -22.27 -16.35 -4.18
CA ALA A 238 -23.16 -17.35 -3.61
C ALA A 238 -24.04 -18.02 -4.67
N ALA A 239 -24.33 -17.32 -5.78
CA ALA A 239 -25.01 -17.87 -6.96
C ALA A 239 -24.06 -18.60 -7.93
N GLY A 240 -22.76 -18.70 -7.63
CA GLY A 240 -21.77 -19.33 -8.49
C GLY A 240 -21.39 -18.48 -9.72
N VAL A 241 -21.73 -17.20 -9.73
CA VAL A 241 -21.47 -16.28 -10.85
C VAL A 241 -20.10 -15.61 -10.65
N LEU A 242 -19.18 -15.87 -11.58
CA LEU A 242 -17.85 -15.25 -11.62
C LEU A 242 -17.70 -14.28 -12.80
N TYR A 243 -18.13 -14.67 -14.00
CA TYR A 243 -17.94 -13.89 -15.21
C TYR A 243 -19.10 -12.93 -15.45
N LEU A 244 -18.81 -11.81 -16.14
CA LEU A 244 -19.83 -10.82 -16.47
C LEU A 244 -20.97 -11.38 -17.34
N ALA A 245 -20.65 -12.30 -18.24
CA ALA A 245 -21.60 -12.95 -19.13
C ALA A 245 -22.65 -13.80 -18.39
N ASP A 246 -22.31 -14.29 -17.18
CA ASP A 246 -23.18 -15.14 -16.38
C ASP A 246 -24.12 -14.33 -15.46
N ILE A 247 -24.01 -13.00 -15.47
CA ILE A 247 -24.87 -12.14 -14.65
C ILE A 247 -26.28 -12.10 -15.24
N ALA A 248 -27.25 -12.54 -14.45
CA ALA A 248 -28.66 -12.50 -14.85
C ALA A 248 -29.10 -11.09 -15.29
N PRO A 249 -29.90 -10.96 -16.38
CA PRO A 249 -30.37 -9.66 -16.88
C PRO A 249 -31.15 -8.83 -15.85
N ASN A 250 -31.84 -9.51 -14.93
CA ASN A 250 -32.62 -8.90 -13.85
C ASN A 250 -31.83 -8.69 -12.55
N PHE A 251 -30.55 -9.08 -12.49
CA PHE A 251 -29.73 -8.82 -11.31
C PHE A 251 -29.64 -7.30 -11.08
N PRO A 252 -29.87 -6.81 -9.84
CA PRO A 252 -29.99 -5.38 -9.59
C PRO A 252 -28.62 -4.69 -9.72
N LEU A 253 -28.38 -4.05 -10.87
CA LEU A 253 -27.24 -3.17 -11.14
C LEU A 253 -27.74 -1.73 -11.35
N THR A 254 -26.88 -0.74 -11.10
CA THR A 254 -27.17 0.64 -11.53
C THR A 254 -27.19 0.71 -13.06
N ALA A 255 -27.79 1.74 -13.65
CA ALA A 255 -27.82 1.92 -15.10
C ALA A 255 -26.41 1.91 -15.71
N THR A 256 -25.44 2.60 -15.09
CA THR A 256 -24.04 2.62 -15.53
C THR A 256 -23.37 1.25 -15.43
N GLN A 257 -23.61 0.50 -14.35
CA GLN A 257 -23.06 -0.86 -14.20
C GLN A 257 -23.67 -1.84 -15.21
N ARG A 258 -24.98 -1.75 -15.44
CA ARG A 258 -25.66 -2.58 -16.44
C ARG A 258 -25.15 -2.25 -17.83
N HIS A 259 -24.96 -0.96 -18.15
CA HIS A 259 -24.37 -0.54 -19.41
C HIS A 259 -22.94 -1.08 -19.58
N PHE A 260 -22.09 -1.00 -18.55
CA PHE A 260 -20.75 -1.60 -18.57
C PHE A 260 -20.79 -3.12 -18.85
N VAL A 261 -21.63 -3.87 -18.12
CA VAL A 261 -21.75 -5.32 -18.32
C VAL A 261 -22.22 -5.62 -19.74
N ASN A 262 -23.26 -4.95 -20.22
CA ASN A 262 -23.80 -5.16 -21.56
C ASN A 262 -22.76 -4.82 -22.64
N PHE A 263 -22.03 -3.71 -22.49
CA PHE A 263 -20.98 -3.30 -23.42
C PHE A 263 -19.90 -4.38 -23.57
N ILE A 264 -19.41 -4.93 -22.45
CA ILE A 264 -18.40 -6.00 -22.47
C ILE A 264 -18.96 -7.29 -23.06
N VAL A 265 -20.17 -7.68 -22.66
CA VAL A 265 -20.77 -8.97 -23.06
C VAL A 265 -21.25 -8.96 -24.51
N GLN A 266 -21.77 -7.84 -24.99
CA GLN A 266 -22.33 -7.70 -26.34
C GLN A 266 -21.30 -7.21 -27.37
N GLU A 267 -20.12 -6.76 -26.92
CA GLU A 267 -19.06 -6.17 -27.74
C GLU A 267 -19.54 -4.98 -28.62
N GLU A 268 -20.64 -4.33 -28.23
CA GLU A 268 -21.21 -3.22 -29.00
C GLU A 268 -20.44 -1.91 -28.75
N ILE A 269 -19.52 -1.60 -29.66
CA ILE A 269 -18.79 -0.33 -29.64
C ILE A 269 -19.73 0.80 -30.08
N ALA A 270 -20.24 1.59 -29.13
CA ALA A 270 -20.96 2.83 -29.39
C ALA A 270 -19.97 4.00 -29.56
N ILE A 271 -19.88 4.58 -30.76
CA ILE A 271 -19.04 5.75 -31.04
C ILE A 271 -19.92 6.94 -31.41
N ASP A 272 -19.97 7.96 -30.55
CA ASP A 272 -20.60 9.23 -30.87
C ASP A 272 -19.66 10.10 -31.72
N ARG A 273 -19.68 9.87 -33.03
CA ARG A 273 -18.83 10.61 -33.99
C ARG A 273 -19.13 12.10 -34.01
N ALA A 274 -20.38 12.50 -33.79
CA ALA A 274 -20.77 13.90 -33.83
C ALA A 274 -20.22 14.64 -32.61
N ALA A 275 -20.33 14.05 -31.41
CA ALA A 275 -19.73 14.59 -30.20
C ALA A 275 -18.19 14.67 -30.31
N ILE A 276 -17.53 13.62 -30.80
CA ILE A 276 -16.07 13.63 -31.02
C ILE A 276 -15.65 14.75 -31.97
N GLN A 277 -16.35 14.90 -33.11
CA GLN A 277 -16.05 15.96 -34.06
C GLN A 277 -16.26 17.35 -33.45
N ALA A 278 -17.32 17.55 -32.67
CA ALA A 278 -17.60 18.81 -32.00
C ALA A 278 -16.50 19.17 -30.99
N GLU A 279 -15.99 18.20 -30.22
CA GLU A 279 -14.88 18.44 -29.28
C GLU A 279 -13.56 18.72 -29.99
N LEU A 280 -13.22 17.93 -31.03
CA LEU A 280 -11.99 18.16 -31.80
C LEU A 280 -11.98 19.51 -32.53
N ALA A 281 -13.14 20.02 -32.95
CA ALA A 281 -13.26 21.32 -33.60
C ALA A 281 -12.96 22.51 -32.68
N ARG A 282 -12.90 22.29 -31.36
CA ARG A 282 -12.57 23.32 -30.36
C ARG A 282 -11.07 23.47 -30.13
N LEU A 283 -10.25 22.59 -30.71
CA LEU A 283 -8.82 22.55 -30.48
C LEU A 283 -8.09 23.67 -31.25
N GLU A 284 -7.25 24.43 -30.54
CA GLU A 284 -6.38 25.45 -31.13
C GLU A 284 -4.98 24.87 -31.35
N TYR A 285 -4.46 25.02 -32.57
CA TYR A 285 -3.12 24.56 -32.95
C TYR A 285 -2.04 25.60 -32.57
N PRO A 286 -0.80 25.16 -32.29
CA PRO A 286 -0.32 23.78 -32.28
C PRO A 286 -0.88 22.95 -31.13
N LEU A 287 -1.02 21.63 -31.34
CA LEU A 287 -1.41 20.68 -30.30
C LEU A 287 -0.17 20.05 -29.66
N PHE A 288 -0.09 20.14 -28.33
CA PHE A 288 1.00 19.59 -27.54
C PHE A 288 0.52 18.31 -26.84
N PHE A 289 0.83 17.15 -27.40
CA PHE A 289 0.59 15.86 -26.76
C PHE A 289 1.66 15.66 -25.70
N PHE A 290 1.33 16.04 -24.47
CA PHE A 290 2.27 16.13 -23.37
C PHE A 290 2.06 14.98 -22.40
N ASP A 291 3.15 14.28 -22.11
CA ASP A 291 3.21 13.22 -21.11
C ASP A 291 4.46 13.38 -20.25
N PHE A 292 4.37 13.05 -18.97
CA PHE A 292 5.46 13.25 -18.02
C PHE A 292 5.48 12.17 -16.94
N GLU A 293 6.70 11.82 -16.53
CA GLU A 293 6.91 10.87 -15.45
C GLU A 293 7.26 11.60 -14.17
N THR A 294 6.77 11.05 -13.06
CA THR A 294 6.99 11.58 -11.72
C THR A 294 7.61 10.53 -10.81
N ILE A 295 8.36 11.01 -9.84
CA ILE A 295 8.86 10.22 -8.74
C ILE A 295 8.39 10.86 -7.45
N ASP A 296 8.07 10.03 -6.46
CA ASP A 296 7.78 10.48 -5.11
C ASP A 296 8.73 9.80 -4.11
N TYR A 297 9.03 10.52 -3.03
CA TYR A 297 9.89 10.02 -1.97
C TYR A 297 9.17 10.11 -0.63
N PRO A 298 9.19 9.05 0.20
CA PRO A 298 8.64 9.13 1.55
C PRO A 298 9.34 10.20 2.39
N VAL A 299 10.67 10.29 2.27
CA VAL A 299 11.48 11.38 2.84
C VAL A 299 11.77 12.38 1.72
N PRO A 300 11.28 13.64 1.80
CA PRO A 300 11.51 14.62 0.74
C PRO A 300 13.00 14.93 0.60
N ARG A 301 13.46 15.09 -0.66
CA ARG A 301 14.88 15.23 -1.00
C ARG A 301 15.27 16.60 -1.56
N PHE A 302 14.29 17.37 -2.02
CA PHE A 302 14.52 18.63 -2.73
C PHE A 302 13.86 19.80 -2.00
N PRO A 303 14.45 21.01 -2.04
CA PRO A 303 13.90 22.19 -1.37
C PRO A 303 12.42 22.40 -1.69
N GLY A 304 11.60 22.58 -0.65
CA GLY A 304 10.16 22.79 -0.81
C GLY A 304 9.34 21.51 -0.98
N CYS A 305 9.95 20.34 -1.16
CA CYS A 305 9.22 19.07 -1.30
C CYS A 305 8.74 18.53 0.04
N ARG A 306 7.60 17.83 0.01
CA ARG A 306 6.95 17.15 1.13
C ARG A 306 6.96 15.62 0.95
N PRO A 307 6.74 14.82 2.00
CA PRO A 307 6.57 13.38 1.88
C PRO A 307 5.57 12.99 0.80
N TYR A 308 5.96 12.07 -0.08
CA TYR A 308 5.20 11.58 -1.22
C TYR A 308 4.71 12.65 -2.21
N GLN A 309 5.31 13.84 -2.19
CA GLN A 309 5.06 14.84 -3.24
C GLN A 309 5.60 14.32 -4.57
N GLN A 310 4.76 14.34 -5.60
CA GLN A 310 5.17 14.00 -6.96
C GLN A 310 6.16 15.06 -7.48
N VAL A 311 7.30 14.58 -7.97
CA VAL A 311 8.38 15.39 -8.55
C VAL A 311 8.55 14.95 -10.00
N PRO A 312 8.24 15.81 -10.99
CA PRO A 312 8.46 15.48 -12.39
C PRO A 312 9.96 15.41 -12.69
N PHE A 313 10.39 14.41 -13.44
CA PHE A 313 11.80 14.22 -13.82
C PHE A 313 12.01 13.92 -15.30
N GLN A 314 10.95 13.61 -16.04
CA GLN A 314 10.99 13.33 -17.46
C GLN A 314 9.72 13.84 -18.11
N TYR A 315 9.81 14.32 -19.36
CA TYR A 315 8.64 14.49 -20.20
C TYR A 315 8.92 14.08 -21.65
N SER A 316 7.83 13.83 -22.37
CA SER A 316 7.79 13.67 -23.82
C SER A 316 6.67 14.56 -24.36
N CYS A 317 6.95 15.30 -25.43
CA CYS A 317 6.01 16.21 -26.04
C CYS A 317 6.04 16.06 -27.56
N HIS A 318 4.92 15.65 -28.14
CA HIS A 318 4.72 15.76 -29.58
C HIS A 318 3.96 17.04 -29.89
N VAL A 319 4.46 17.80 -30.86
CA VAL A 319 3.86 19.06 -31.33
C VAL A 319 3.30 18.84 -32.72
N LEU A 320 1.97 18.88 -32.83
CA LEU A 320 1.26 18.83 -34.11
C LEU A 320 0.86 20.23 -34.52
N GLU A 321 1.40 20.69 -35.64
CA GLU A 321 1.08 21.96 -36.26
C GLU A 321 -0.20 21.87 -37.10
N GLU A 322 -0.83 23.02 -37.37
CA GLU A 322 -2.05 23.09 -38.21
C GLU A 322 -1.83 22.53 -39.63
N ASN A 323 -0.62 22.64 -40.16
CA ASN A 323 -0.24 22.08 -41.46
C ASN A 323 0.01 20.57 -41.44
N GLY A 324 -0.21 19.90 -40.29
CA GLY A 324 -0.01 18.47 -40.10
C GLY A 324 1.43 18.06 -39.78
N ARG A 325 2.37 19.00 -39.65
CA ARG A 325 3.75 18.69 -39.25
C ARG A 325 3.78 18.24 -37.79
N LEU A 326 4.36 17.07 -37.55
CA LEU A 326 4.60 16.53 -36.21
C LEU A 326 6.09 16.63 -35.88
N SER A 327 6.42 17.24 -34.75
CA SER A 327 7.78 17.20 -34.15
C SER A 327 7.72 16.61 -32.74
N HIS A 328 8.84 16.07 -32.28
CA HIS A 328 8.98 15.47 -30.96
C HIS A 328 10.09 16.17 -30.17
N HIS A 329 9.83 16.38 -28.89
CA HIS A 329 10.74 16.93 -27.89
C HIS A 329 10.67 16.08 -26.63
N ASP A 330 11.79 15.89 -25.95
CA ASP A 330 11.86 15.19 -24.67
C ASP A 330 12.85 15.84 -23.72
N PHE A 331 12.76 15.41 -22.47
CA PHE A 331 13.71 15.73 -21.42
C PHE A 331 13.75 14.57 -20.43
N LEU A 332 14.95 14.22 -19.97
CA LEU A 332 15.16 13.23 -18.92
C LEU A 332 16.24 13.74 -17.97
N HIS A 333 15.87 13.94 -16.71
CA HIS A 333 16.84 14.20 -15.65
C HIS A 333 17.48 12.89 -15.18
N THR A 334 18.81 12.85 -15.11
CA THR A 334 19.56 11.65 -14.69
C THR A 334 20.49 11.89 -13.50
N ASP A 335 20.59 13.14 -13.04
CA ASP A 335 21.43 13.53 -11.91
C ASP A 335 20.68 13.42 -10.58
N SER A 336 21.42 13.53 -9.48
CA SER A 336 20.88 13.39 -8.11
C SER A 336 20.27 14.67 -7.53
N ASP A 337 20.43 15.80 -8.21
CA ASP A 337 19.88 17.10 -7.82
C ASP A 337 18.40 17.25 -8.23
N ASP A 338 17.83 18.42 -7.92
CA ASP A 338 16.41 18.68 -8.15
C ASP A 338 16.11 18.73 -9.66
N PRO A 339 15.28 17.83 -10.21
CA PRO A 339 14.99 17.79 -11.64
C PRO A 339 14.13 18.98 -12.10
N ARG A 340 13.39 19.62 -11.19
CA ARG A 340 12.30 20.55 -11.55
C ARG A 340 12.81 21.79 -12.28
N PRO A 341 13.89 22.48 -11.85
CA PRO A 341 14.38 23.67 -12.55
C PRO A 341 14.77 23.37 -14.00
N ALA A 342 15.64 22.36 -14.22
CA ALA A 342 16.10 22.00 -15.57
C ALA A 342 14.95 21.49 -16.46
N LEU A 343 14.01 20.73 -15.88
CA LEU A 343 12.82 20.27 -16.58
C LEU A 343 11.95 21.44 -17.05
N VAL A 344 11.68 22.43 -16.18
CA VAL A 344 10.88 23.61 -16.52
C VAL A 344 11.59 24.46 -17.57
N GLU A 345 12.90 24.66 -17.47
CA GLU A 345 13.69 25.38 -18.48
C GLU A 345 13.60 24.72 -19.86
N ALA A 346 13.71 23.39 -19.93
CA ALA A 346 13.53 22.65 -21.16
C ALA A 346 12.08 22.74 -21.68
N LEU A 347 11.09 22.61 -20.79
CA LEU A 347 9.68 22.66 -21.15
C LEU A 347 9.29 24.01 -21.79
N LEU A 348 9.78 25.11 -21.23
CA LEU A 348 9.54 26.47 -21.74
C LEU A 348 10.17 26.73 -23.11
N GLN A 349 11.14 25.92 -23.54
CA GLN A 349 11.71 26.00 -24.90
C GLN A 349 10.86 25.25 -25.92
N HIS A 350 10.07 24.26 -25.49
CA HIS A 350 9.34 23.35 -26.36
C HIS A 350 7.84 23.64 -26.44
N ILE A 351 7.25 24.26 -25.41
CA ILE A 351 5.85 24.68 -25.39
C ILE A 351 5.77 26.20 -25.61
N GLY A 352 5.02 26.60 -26.63
CA GLY A 352 4.81 28.01 -26.99
C GLY A 352 3.72 28.71 -26.18
N GLU A 353 3.50 30.00 -26.45
CA GLU A 353 2.48 30.83 -25.78
C GLU A 353 1.04 30.60 -26.27
N ARG A 354 0.83 29.77 -27.29
CA ARG A 354 -0.46 29.51 -27.96
C ARG A 354 -0.63 28.04 -28.28
N GLY A 355 -1.87 27.61 -28.49
CA GLY A 355 -2.24 26.23 -28.78
C GLY A 355 -2.74 25.48 -27.55
N HIS A 356 -3.18 24.24 -27.75
CA HIS A 356 -3.74 23.40 -26.70
C HIS A 356 -2.81 22.28 -26.27
N VAL A 357 -2.70 22.07 -24.96
CA VAL A 357 -2.07 20.89 -24.37
C VAL A 357 -3.09 19.75 -24.30
N VAL A 358 -2.75 18.63 -24.90
CA VAL A 358 -3.54 17.40 -24.88
C VAL A 358 -2.92 16.47 -23.85
N ALA A 359 -3.66 16.22 -22.77
CA ALA A 359 -3.31 15.24 -21.74
C ALA A 359 -4.27 14.07 -21.79
N TYR A 360 -3.76 12.85 -21.59
CA TYR A 360 -4.56 11.62 -21.64
C TYR A 360 -5.66 11.56 -20.56
N HIS A 361 -5.44 12.25 -19.43
CA HIS A 361 -6.39 12.32 -18.33
C HIS A 361 -6.33 13.68 -17.64
N ILE A 362 -7.36 14.51 -17.85
CA ILE A 362 -7.60 15.74 -17.08
C ILE A 362 -8.69 15.42 -16.08
N PRO A 363 -8.41 15.29 -14.76
CA PRO A 363 -9.46 15.21 -13.76
C PRO A 363 -10.22 16.53 -13.74
N PHE A 364 -11.54 16.49 -14.01
CA PHE A 364 -12.44 17.64 -13.99
C PHE A 364 -12.90 18.00 -12.59
#